data_AF-A0A378IGX0-F1
#
_entry.id   AF-A0A378IGX0-F1
#
_cell.length_a   1.000
_cell.length_b   1.000
_cell.length_c   1.000
_cell.angle_alpha   90.00
_cell.angle_beta   90.00
_cell.angle_gamma   90.00
#
_symmetry.space_group_name_H-M   'P 1'
#
loop_
_entity.id
_entity.type
_entity.pdbx_description
1 polymer ?
#
loop_
_entity_poly.entity_id
_entity_poly.type
_entity_poly.pdbx_seq_one_letter_code
_entity_poly.pdbx_strand_id
1 'polypeptide(L)'
;MKDSIISLYKLGLEKHHLVNNRGIILYLIEEISKARTIEDLIKLFSNYLNSDGAHYETISLNSQLSDWKKDLEDLKSAQQQILVELGKIPTTSKNKNLLLLLKEVLSDSHLLLHSYITHLLNIFYNNSISDLIDYIIQIPIAPKPLNPPPGSFAAQTPRSEQHAECLILLNNLASVKEKERLWETANSLLQTSLTMYQELEFLEVSLDDEKDLQKIEHKCCSIM
;
A
#
# COMPACT_ATOMS: atom_id res chain seq x y z
N MET A 1 -3.97 -9.50 -0.09
CA MET A 1 -4.20 -8.61 1.07
C MET A 1 -5.53 -8.91 1.73
N LYS A 2 -5.54 -9.38 2.98
CA LYS A 2 -6.77 -9.50 3.79
C LYS A 2 -7.31 -8.13 4.23
N ASP A 3 -6.45 -7.11 4.25
CA ASP A 3 -6.76 -5.76 4.71
C ASP A 3 -6.56 -4.75 3.56
N SER A 4 -7.50 -4.74 2.61
CA SER A 4 -7.49 -3.84 1.45
C SER A 4 -8.79 -3.02 1.36
N ILE A 5 -8.71 -1.87 0.68
CA ILE A 5 -9.89 -1.05 0.33
C ILE A 5 -10.94 -1.89 -0.42
N ILE A 6 -10.49 -2.81 -1.28
CA ILE A 6 -11.34 -3.80 -1.96
C ILE A 6 -12.22 -4.57 -0.97
N SER A 7 -11.63 -5.06 0.13
CA SER A 7 -12.36 -5.85 1.12
C SER A 7 -13.43 -5.01 1.84
N LEU A 8 -13.15 -3.73 2.12
CA LEU A 8 -14.10 -2.80 2.71
C LEU A 8 -15.29 -2.52 1.79
N TYR A 9 -15.05 -2.28 0.50
CA TYR A 9 -16.13 -2.04 -0.46
C TYR A 9 -16.99 -3.27 -0.70
N LYS A 10 -16.39 -4.47 -0.76
CA LYS A 10 -17.15 -5.72 -0.84
C LYS A 10 -18.09 -5.89 0.34
N LEU A 11 -17.59 -5.69 1.57
CA LEU A 11 -18.42 -5.72 2.78
C LEU A 11 -19.52 -4.63 2.77
N GLY A 12 -19.22 -3.46 2.22
CA GLY A 12 -20.21 -2.40 2.02
C GLY A 12 -21.35 -2.85 1.09
N LEU A 13 -21.01 -3.41 -0.07
CA LEU A 13 -21.98 -3.90 -1.06
C LEU A 13 -22.81 -5.09 -0.54
N GLU A 14 -22.18 -6.00 0.22
CA GLU A 14 -22.87 -7.12 0.86
C GLU A 14 -23.97 -6.65 1.84
N LYS A 15 -23.83 -5.48 2.45
CA LYS A 15 -24.90 -4.90 3.29
C LYS A 15 -26.09 -4.40 2.45
N HIS A 16 -25.86 -3.93 1.24
CA HIS A 16 -26.91 -3.55 0.29
C HIS A 16 -27.63 -4.76 -0.33
N HIS A 17 -27.00 -5.94 -0.31
CA HIS A 17 -27.55 -7.21 -0.80
C HIS A 17 -28.89 -7.59 -0.12
N LEU A 18 -29.20 -7.01 1.03
CA LEU A 18 -30.40 -7.31 1.81
C LEU A 18 -31.66 -6.55 1.36
N VAL A 19 -31.58 -5.60 0.42
CA VAL A 19 -32.68 -4.63 0.18
C VAL A 19 -33.33 -4.70 -1.22
N ASN A 20 -32.58 -5.00 -2.29
CA ASN A 20 -33.01 -5.49 -3.63
C ASN A 20 -31.81 -5.36 -4.60
N ASN A 21 -31.86 -6.01 -5.78
CA ASN A 21 -30.83 -6.00 -6.86
C ASN A 21 -29.58 -6.89 -6.66
N ARG A 22 -29.85 -8.16 -6.32
CA ARG A 22 -28.85 -9.25 -6.18
C ARG A 22 -27.87 -9.37 -7.36
N GLY A 23 -28.34 -9.22 -8.59
CA GLY A 23 -27.50 -9.40 -9.79
C GLY A 23 -26.42 -8.34 -9.94
N ILE A 24 -26.79 -7.06 -9.76
CA ILE A 24 -25.87 -5.93 -9.91
C ILE A 24 -24.85 -5.89 -8.77
N ILE A 25 -25.28 -6.18 -7.54
CA ILE A 25 -24.37 -6.25 -6.39
C ILE A 25 -23.33 -7.36 -6.58
N LEU A 26 -23.74 -8.54 -7.06
CA LEU A 26 -22.80 -9.63 -7.36
C LEU A 26 -21.81 -9.26 -8.47
N TYR A 27 -22.29 -8.59 -9.53
CA TYR A 27 -21.43 -8.07 -10.58
C TYR A 27 -20.39 -7.07 -10.04
N LEU A 28 -20.81 -6.08 -9.24
CA LEU A 28 -19.91 -5.10 -8.65
C LEU A 28 -18.87 -5.75 -7.72
N ILE A 29 -19.29 -6.71 -6.90
CA ILE A 29 -18.36 -7.47 -6.02
C ILE A 29 -17.32 -8.23 -6.85
N GLU A 30 -17.73 -8.85 -7.96
CA GLU A 30 -16.83 -9.55 -8.86
C GLU A 30 -15.84 -8.60 -9.53
N GLU A 31 -16.31 -7.48 -10.06
CA GLU A 31 -15.45 -6.51 -10.75
C GLU A 31 -14.49 -5.78 -9.80
N ILE A 32 -14.94 -5.38 -8.60
CA ILE A 32 -14.05 -4.80 -7.57
C ILE A 32 -12.96 -5.80 -7.19
N SER A 33 -13.25 -7.10 -7.18
CA SER A 33 -12.26 -8.14 -6.88
C SER A 33 -11.18 -8.28 -7.97
N LYS A 34 -11.43 -7.77 -9.17
CA LYS A 34 -10.47 -7.76 -10.28
C LYS A 34 -9.61 -6.50 -10.33
N ALA A 35 -10.00 -5.44 -9.60
CA ALA A 35 -9.27 -4.19 -9.58
C ALA A 35 -7.87 -4.37 -9.00
N ARG A 36 -6.87 -3.81 -9.68
CA ARG A 36 -5.47 -3.86 -9.25
C ARG A 36 -4.94 -2.50 -8.80
N THR A 37 -5.65 -1.44 -9.19
CA THR A 37 -5.28 -0.04 -8.95
C THR A 37 -6.49 0.77 -8.47
N ILE A 38 -6.24 1.97 -7.92
CA ILE A 38 -7.29 2.94 -7.61
C ILE A 38 -8.02 3.37 -8.89
N GLU A 39 -7.30 3.51 -9.99
CA GLU A 39 -7.85 3.89 -11.29
C GLU A 39 -8.88 2.89 -11.80
N ASP A 40 -8.64 1.59 -11.61
CA ASP A 40 -9.60 0.54 -11.97
C ASP A 40 -10.93 0.72 -11.23
N LEU A 41 -10.86 1.02 -9.92
CA LEU A 41 -12.04 1.25 -9.09
C LEU A 41 -12.79 2.53 -9.47
N ILE A 42 -12.07 3.65 -9.66
CA ILE A 42 -12.66 4.92 -10.11
C ILE A 42 -13.36 4.73 -11.46
N LYS A 43 -12.73 4.01 -12.38
CA LYS A 43 -13.28 3.70 -13.71
C LYS A 43 -14.52 2.81 -13.59
N LEU A 44 -14.47 1.77 -12.76
CA LEU A 44 -15.61 0.88 -12.51
C LEU A 44 -16.81 1.66 -12.00
N PHE A 45 -16.64 2.47 -10.96
CA PHE A 45 -17.73 3.27 -10.39
C PHE A 45 -18.25 4.32 -11.36
N SER A 46 -17.37 4.97 -12.12
CA SER A 46 -17.77 5.93 -13.16
C SER A 46 -18.60 5.28 -14.26
N ASN A 47 -18.17 4.11 -14.75
CA ASN A 47 -18.88 3.38 -15.80
C ASN A 47 -20.27 2.96 -15.32
N TYR A 48 -20.37 2.46 -14.09
CA TYR A 48 -21.64 2.06 -13.50
C TYR A 48 -22.60 3.25 -13.35
N LEU A 49 -22.15 4.34 -12.72
CA LEU A 49 -22.97 5.54 -12.47
C LEU A 49 -23.47 6.22 -13.76
N ASN A 50 -22.73 6.07 -14.87
CA ASN A 50 -23.11 6.59 -16.18
C ASN A 50 -23.96 5.63 -17.02
N SER A 51 -24.22 4.41 -16.53
CA SER A 51 -25.00 3.41 -17.27
C SER A 51 -26.50 3.56 -17.06
N ASP A 52 -27.29 3.12 -18.04
CA ASP A 52 -28.76 3.05 -17.93
C ASP A 52 -29.21 2.20 -16.73
N GLY A 53 -28.38 1.23 -16.30
CA GLY A 53 -28.64 0.40 -15.13
C GLY A 53 -28.72 1.19 -13.82
N ALA A 54 -27.99 2.31 -13.69
CA ALA A 54 -28.03 3.15 -12.50
C ALA A 54 -29.38 3.85 -12.31
N HIS A 55 -30.20 3.99 -13.36
CA HIS A 55 -31.48 4.70 -13.31
C HIS A 55 -32.59 3.89 -12.61
N TYR A 56 -32.41 2.57 -12.51
CA TYR A 56 -33.37 1.64 -11.91
C TYR A 56 -32.97 1.20 -10.50
N GLU A 57 -31.89 1.76 -9.97
CA GLU A 57 -31.26 1.36 -8.73
C GLU A 57 -31.67 2.24 -7.55
N THR A 58 -31.43 1.74 -6.34
CA THR A 58 -31.77 2.52 -5.14
C THR A 58 -30.90 3.78 -5.06
N ILE A 59 -31.51 4.93 -4.75
CA ILE A 59 -30.80 6.20 -4.53
C ILE A 59 -29.64 6.01 -3.54
N SER A 60 -29.80 5.12 -2.56
CA SER A 60 -28.78 4.79 -1.56
C SER A 60 -27.52 4.13 -2.17
N LEU A 61 -27.66 3.23 -3.14
CA LEU A 61 -26.51 2.56 -3.77
C LEU A 61 -25.72 3.54 -4.65
N ASN A 62 -26.42 4.31 -5.48
CA ASN A 62 -25.77 5.32 -6.34
C ASN A 62 -25.05 6.38 -5.52
N SER A 63 -25.65 6.86 -4.42
CA SER A 63 -25.00 7.80 -3.51
C SER A 63 -23.72 7.19 -2.93
N GLN A 64 -23.78 5.95 -2.42
CA GLN A 64 -22.62 5.30 -1.83
C GLN A 64 -21.49 5.09 -2.83
N LEU A 65 -21.79 4.62 -4.05
CA LEU A 65 -20.77 4.45 -5.10
C LEU A 65 -20.17 5.80 -5.53
N SER A 66 -20.98 6.86 -5.56
CA SER A 66 -20.49 8.22 -5.81
C SER A 66 -19.56 8.71 -4.71
N ASP A 67 -19.91 8.46 -3.45
CA ASP A 67 -19.08 8.83 -2.29
C ASP A 67 -17.75 8.06 -2.31
N TRP A 68 -17.78 6.74 -2.52
CA TRP A 68 -16.55 5.94 -2.63
C TRP A 68 -15.66 6.37 -3.79
N LYS A 69 -16.26 6.68 -4.94
CA LYS A 69 -15.50 7.21 -6.09
C LYS A 69 -14.78 8.50 -5.69
N LYS A 70 -15.49 9.43 -5.05
CA LYS A 70 -14.91 10.70 -4.61
C LYS A 70 -13.77 10.48 -3.61
N ASP A 71 -13.96 9.59 -2.63
CA ASP A 71 -12.91 9.25 -1.65
C ASP A 71 -11.64 8.74 -2.33
N LEU A 72 -11.78 7.92 -3.38
CA LEU A 72 -10.65 7.42 -4.18
C LEU A 72 -9.95 8.54 -4.97
N GLU A 73 -10.71 9.46 -5.56
CA GLU A 73 -10.18 10.63 -6.27
C GLU A 73 -9.44 11.58 -5.32
N ASP A 74 -9.97 11.79 -4.13
CA ASP A 74 -9.36 12.61 -3.08
C ASP A 74 -8.07 11.96 -2.55
N LEU A 75 -8.08 10.65 -2.32
CA LEU A 75 -6.90 9.87 -1.92
C LEU A 75 -5.78 9.98 -2.96
N LYS A 76 -6.10 9.78 -4.24
CA LYS A 76 -5.14 9.92 -5.33
C LYS A 76 -4.58 11.34 -5.40
N SER A 77 -5.44 12.35 -5.27
CA SER A 77 -5.01 13.75 -5.29
C SER A 77 -4.07 14.08 -4.11
N ALA A 78 -4.38 13.58 -2.90
CA ALA A 78 -3.53 13.73 -1.73
C ALA A 78 -2.18 13.04 -1.90
N GLN A 79 -2.15 11.83 -2.45
CA GLN A 79 -0.93 11.11 -2.76
C GLN A 79 -0.02 11.89 -3.73
N GLN A 80 -0.59 12.47 -4.79
CA GLN A 80 0.17 13.26 -5.75
C GLN A 80 0.78 14.50 -5.10
N GLN A 81 0.01 15.20 -4.27
CA GLN A 81 0.50 16.37 -3.54
C GLN A 81 1.67 16.00 -2.60
N ILE A 82 1.55 14.89 -1.85
CA ILE A 82 2.60 14.43 -0.95
C ILE A 82 3.86 14.05 -1.71
N LEU A 83 3.76 13.38 -2.87
CA LEU A 83 4.92 13.09 -3.72
C LEU A 83 5.62 14.36 -4.20
N VAL A 84 4.87 15.40 -4.54
CA VAL A 84 5.43 16.72 -4.92
C VAL A 84 6.17 17.34 -3.73
N GLU A 85 5.58 17.34 -2.53
CA GLU A 85 6.25 17.87 -1.33
C GLU A 85 7.51 17.08 -0.96
N LEU A 86 7.47 15.74 -1.02
CA LEU A 86 8.66 14.89 -0.87
C LEU A 86 9.73 15.15 -1.95
N GLY A 87 9.31 15.63 -3.13
CA GLY A 87 10.19 16.08 -4.20
C GLY A 87 10.94 17.37 -3.90
N LYS A 88 10.38 18.23 -3.05
CA LYS A 88 10.97 19.52 -2.65
C LYS A 88 12.03 19.39 -1.56
N ILE A 89 12.00 18.31 -0.77
CA ILE A 89 12.96 18.08 0.31
C ILE A 89 14.35 17.79 -0.28
N PRO A 90 15.39 18.58 0.07
CA PRO A 90 16.75 18.31 -0.39
C PRO A 90 17.22 16.93 0.04
N THR A 91 17.72 16.16 -0.93
CA THR A 91 18.30 14.85 -0.64
C THR A 91 19.69 15.01 -0.06
N THR A 92 19.90 14.46 1.13
CA THR A 92 21.17 14.39 1.85
C THR A 92 21.56 12.94 2.06
N SER A 93 22.82 12.67 2.43
CA SER A 93 23.24 11.31 2.75
C SER A 93 22.46 10.68 3.91
N LYS A 94 21.91 11.49 4.82
CA LYS A 94 21.15 11.01 5.99
C LYS A 94 19.69 10.69 5.71
N ASN A 95 19.05 11.40 4.78
CA ASN A 95 17.61 11.24 4.50
C ASN A 95 17.31 10.49 3.19
N LYS A 96 18.30 10.27 2.33
CA LYS A 96 18.13 9.67 1.00
C LYS A 96 17.29 8.39 1.03
N ASN A 97 17.67 7.45 1.89
CA ASN A 97 17.06 6.13 1.91
C ASN A 97 15.63 6.15 2.48
N LEU A 98 15.34 7.04 3.43
CA LEU A 98 13.97 7.31 3.89
C LEU A 98 13.11 7.93 2.78
N LEU A 99 13.60 8.97 2.12
CA LEU A 99 12.86 9.64 1.04
C LEU A 99 12.59 8.68 -0.14
N LEU A 100 13.54 7.82 -0.49
CA LEU A 100 13.36 6.82 -1.52
C LEU A 100 12.29 5.79 -1.13
N LEU A 101 12.34 5.25 0.10
CA LEU A 101 11.33 4.29 0.56
C LEU A 101 9.92 4.90 0.56
N LEU A 102 9.76 6.11 1.07
CA LEU A 102 8.45 6.78 1.09
C LEU A 102 7.92 7.03 -0.33
N LYS A 103 8.78 7.44 -1.26
CA LYS A 103 8.41 7.61 -2.67
C LYS A 103 8.02 6.29 -3.32
N GLU A 104 8.75 5.21 -3.04
CA GLU A 104 8.45 3.88 -3.56
C GLU A 104 7.09 3.38 -3.05
N VAL A 105 6.85 3.45 -1.73
CA VAL A 105 5.58 3.10 -1.10
C VAL A 105 4.41 3.87 -1.71
N LEU A 106 4.57 5.18 -1.91
CA LEU A 106 3.52 6.03 -2.46
C LEU A 106 3.36 5.91 -3.98
N SER A 107 4.35 5.40 -4.71
CA SER A 107 4.29 5.26 -6.17
C SER A 107 3.75 3.90 -6.61
N ASP A 108 3.73 2.91 -5.72
CA ASP A 108 3.22 1.59 -6.03
C ASP A 108 1.69 1.57 -6.05
N SER A 109 1.12 1.21 -7.21
CA SER A 109 -0.32 1.22 -7.43
C SER A 109 -1.09 0.19 -6.60
N HIS A 110 -0.46 -0.91 -6.19
CA HIS A 110 -1.08 -1.94 -5.35
C HIS A 110 -1.15 -1.47 -3.90
N LEU A 111 -0.12 -0.79 -3.41
CA LEU A 111 -0.12 -0.21 -2.07
C LEU A 111 -1.13 0.92 -1.90
N LEU A 112 -1.52 1.60 -2.98
CA LEU A 112 -2.63 2.55 -2.92
C LEU A 112 -3.97 1.89 -2.56
N LEU A 113 -4.10 0.56 -2.73
CA LEU A 113 -5.27 -0.20 -2.29
C LEU A 113 -5.10 -0.81 -0.88
N HIS A 114 -3.95 -0.62 -0.24
CA HIS A 114 -3.67 -1.14 1.10
C HIS A 114 -4.49 -0.39 2.15
N SER A 115 -5.03 -1.10 3.14
CA SER A 115 -5.75 -0.51 4.30
C SER A 115 -5.03 0.63 5.03
N TYR A 116 -3.69 0.66 5.05
CA TYR A 116 -2.95 1.70 5.77
C TYR A 116 -2.70 2.96 4.95
N ILE A 117 -3.02 2.99 3.65
CA ILE A 117 -2.73 4.15 2.80
C ILE A 117 -3.37 5.43 3.36
N THR A 118 -4.63 5.37 3.80
CA THR A 118 -5.32 6.52 4.37
C THR A 118 -4.63 7.03 5.63
N HIS A 119 -4.14 6.11 6.48
CA HIS A 119 -3.39 6.49 7.67
C HIS A 119 -2.05 7.15 7.30
N LEU A 120 -1.32 6.58 6.34
CA LEU A 120 -0.06 7.14 5.84
C LEU A 120 -0.25 8.55 5.28
N LEU A 121 -1.25 8.76 4.43
CA LEU A 121 -1.54 10.09 3.86
C LEU A 121 -1.97 11.09 4.95
N ASN A 122 -2.75 10.65 5.94
CA ASN A 122 -3.14 11.49 7.06
C ASN A 122 -1.96 11.91 7.94
N ILE A 123 -0.94 11.06 8.11
CA ILE A 123 0.29 11.45 8.80
C ILE A 123 0.95 12.61 8.07
N PHE A 124 1.07 12.54 6.74
CA PHE A 124 1.68 13.62 5.96
C PHE A 124 0.84 14.90 5.90
N TYR A 125 -0.48 14.80 5.79
CA TYR A 125 -1.36 15.97 5.68
C TYR A 125 -1.37 16.82 6.96
N ASN A 126 -1.28 16.18 8.12
CA ASN A 126 -1.41 16.85 9.41
C ASN A 126 -0.07 17.36 9.98
N ASN A 127 1.05 17.17 9.28
CA ASN A 127 2.38 17.49 9.78
C ASN A 127 3.24 18.15 8.70
N SER A 128 4.21 18.96 9.10
CA SER A 128 5.27 19.39 8.18
C SER A 128 6.10 18.16 7.81
N ILE A 129 6.03 17.74 6.54
CA ILE A 129 6.78 16.58 6.05
C ILE A 129 8.28 16.81 6.24
N SER A 130 8.78 18.03 5.97
CA SER A 130 10.20 18.36 6.17
C SER A 130 10.61 18.22 7.63
N ASP A 131 9.85 18.81 8.56
CA ASP A 131 10.18 18.76 10.00
C ASP A 131 10.16 17.33 10.51
N LEU A 132 9.24 16.50 10.01
CA LEU A 132 9.13 15.09 10.38
C LEU A 132 10.34 14.28 9.89
N ILE A 133 10.76 14.48 8.65
CA ILE A 133 11.95 13.84 8.08
C ILE A 133 13.21 14.31 8.82
N ASP A 134 13.35 15.61 9.05
CA ASP A 134 14.48 16.20 9.75
C ASP A 134 14.57 15.70 11.19
N TYR A 135 13.43 15.59 11.88
CA TYR A 135 13.35 14.98 13.20
C TYR A 135 13.86 13.53 13.18
N ILE A 136 13.35 12.69 12.28
CA ILE A 136 13.73 11.27 12.20
C ILE A 136 15.24 11.09 12.01
N ILE A 137 15.86 11.85 11.12
CA ILE A 137 17.29 11.69 10.78
C ILE A 137 18.25 12.31 11.80
N GLN A 138 17.74 13.16 12.70
CA GLN A 138 18.53 13.75 13.78
C GLN A 138 18.64 12.82 14.99
N ILE A 139 17.81 11.79 15.08
CA ILE A 139 17.83 10.85 16.21
C ILE A 139 19.15 10.08 16.19
N PRO A 140 19.88 10.04 17.32
CA PRO A 140 21.14 9.32 17.41
C PRO A 140 21.01 7.83 17.08
N ILE A 141 22.07 7.27 16.51
CA ILE A 141 22.14 5.83 16.22
C ILE A 141 22.10 5.05 17.53
N ALA A 142 21.16 4.11 17.61
CA ALA A 142 21.01 3.19 18.71
C ALA A 142 21.66 1.84 18.39
N PRO A 143 22.18 1.12 19.41
CA PRO A 143 22.67 -0.23 19.21
C PRO A 143 21.53 -1.15 18.74
N LYS A 144 21.88 -2.11 17.88
CA LYS A 144 20.92 -3.14 17.44
C LYS A 144 20.57 -4.05 18.62
N PRO A 145 19.30 -4.42 18.81
CA PRO A 145 18.92 -5.37 19.86
C PRO A 145 19.60 -6.73 19.65
N LEU A 146 20.19 -7.29 20.71
CA LEU A 146 20.89 -8.57 20.64
C LEU A 146 19.94 -9.75 20.41
N ASN A 147 18.75 -9.72 21.03
CA ASN A 147 17.74 -10.76 20.96
C ASN A 147 16.37 -10.11 20.71
N PRO A 148 16.09 -9.63 19.48
CA PRO A 148 14.82 -8.99 19.18
C PRO A 148 13.69 -10.01 19.27
N PRO A 149 12.50 -9.64 19.80
CA PRO A 149 11.35 -10.52 19.82
C PRO A 149 10.97 -10.98 18.40
N PRO A 150 10.62 -12.26 18.19
CA PRO A 150 10.10 -12.74 16.91
C PRO A 150 8.91 -11.89 16.43
N GLY A 151 8.89 -11.53 15.15
CA GLY A 151 7.84 -10.71 14.55
C GLY A 151 7.99 -9.20 14.77
N SER A 152 8.93 -8.74 15.60
CA SER A 152 9.22 -7.30 15.73
C SER A 152 9.99 -6.75 14.51
N PHE A 153 9.89 -5.45 14.25
CA PHE A 153 10.70 -4.79 13.22
C PHE A 153 12.21 -5.01 13.41
N ALA A 154 12.69 -5.05 14.65
CA ALA A 154 14.09 -5.31 14.96
C ALA A 154 14.57 -6.73 14.59
N ALA A 155 13.64 -7.68 14.45
CA ALA A 155 13.93 -9.05 14.02
C ALA A 155 13.83 -9.23 12.49
N GLN A 156 13.43 -8.21 11.75
CA GLN A 156 13.23 -8.32 10.30
C GLN A 156 14.56 -8.35 9.55
N THR A 157 14.62 -9.20 8.53
CA THR A 157 15.71 -9.19 7.56
C THR A 157 15.46 -8.06 6.54
N PRO A 158 16.39 -7.12 6.36
CA PRO A 158 16.25 -6.08 5.35
C PRO A 158 16.11 -6.66 3.94
N ARG A 159 15.28 -6.03 3.11
CA ARG A 159 15.02 -6.46 1.72
C ARG A 159 15.78 -5.62 0.69
N SER A 160 16.15 -4.41 1.07
CA SER A 160 16.86 -3.42 0.26
C SER A 160 17.69 -2.53 1.18
N GLU A 161 18.57 -1.71 0.62
CA GLU A 161 19.34 -0.70 1.37
C GLU A 161 18.40 0.31 2.04
N GLN A 162 17.35 0.74 1.31
CA GLN A 162 16.35 1.66 1.79
C GLN A 162 15.59 1.09 2.99
N HIS A 163 15.18 -0.17 2.88
CA HIS A 163 14.52 -0.88 3.96
C HIS A 163 15.44 -1.05 5.17
N ALA A 164 16.72 -1.39 4.96
CA ALA A 164 17.70 -1.55 6.03
C ALA A 164 17.86 -0.26 6.86
N GLU A 165 18.07 0.87 6.19
CA GLU A 165 18.21 2.16 6.85
C GLU A 165 16.94 2.58 7.58
N CYS A 166 15.75 2.35 7.00
CA CYS A 166 14.50 2.69 7.67
C CYS A 166 14.25 1.83 8.92
N LEU A 167 14.66 0.56 8.92
CA LEU A 167 14.64 -0.28 10.12
C LEU A 167 15.60 0.24 11.20
N ILE A 168 16.77 0.75 10.81
CA ILE A 168 17.72 1.41 11.72
C ILE A 168 17.09 2.67 12.32
N LEU A 169 16.49 3.53 11.49
CA LEU A 169 15.81 4.74 11.96
C LEU A 169 14.67 4.43 12.93
N LEU A 170 13.89 3.37 12.68
CA LEU A 170 12.85 2.94 13.60
C LEU A 170 13.42 2.42 14.93
N ASN A 171 14.55 1.69 14.89
CA ASN A 171 15.26 1.27 16.10
C ASN A 171 15.79 2.47 16.90
N ASN A 172 16.32 3.48 16.21
CA ASN A 172 16.78 4.71 16.83
C ASN A 172 15.63 5.43 17.56
N LEU A 173 14.48 5.58 16.90
CA LEU A 173 13.25 6.12 17.50
C LEU A 173 12.82 5.33 18.75
N ALA A 174 12.84 4.00 18.68
CA ALA A 174 12.47 3.15 19.80
C ALA A 174 13.40 3.31 21.03
N SER A 175 14.62 3.80 20.83
CA SER A 175 15.60 4.04 21.90
C SER A 175 15.43 5.39 22.62
N VAL A 176 14.62 6.30 22.09
CA VAL A 176 14.41 7.63 22.65
C VAL A 176 13.65 7.51 23.99
N LYS A 177 14.27 7.99 25.08
CA LYS A 177 13.70 7.94 26.43
C LYS A 177 12.65 9.03 26.65
N GLU A 178 12.94 10.24 26.19
CA GLU A 178 12.07 11.41 26.32
C GLU A 178 11.36 11.65 25.01
N LYS A 179 10.08 11.25 24.96
CA LYS A 179 9.28 11.33 23.74
C LYS A 179 8.83 12.76 23.54
N GLU A 180 9.40 13.40 22.52
CA GLU A 180 8.98 14.72 22.07
C GLU A 180 7.67 14.65 21.28
N ARG A 181 7.10 15.82 20.98
CA ARG A 181 5.83 15.95 20.24
C ARG A 181 5.80 15.19 18.91
N LEU A 182 6.92 15.15 18.18
CA LEU A 182 7.00 14.50 16.87
C LEU A 182 7.26 12.99 16.96
N TRP A 183 7.60 12.47 18.13
CA TRP A 183 8.02 11.07 18.31
C TRP A 183 6.92 10.08 17.87
N GLU A 184 5.68 10.30 18.31
CA GLU A 184 4.57 9.41 17.99
C GLU A 184 4.25 9.40 16.49
N THR A 185 4.24 10.58 15.87
CA THR A 185 4.03 10.74 14.43
C THR A 185 5.17 10.08 13.64
N ALA A 186 6.42 10.30 14.03
CA ALA A 186 7.59 9.74 13.36
C ALA A 186 7.63 8.20 13.46
N ASN A 187 7.33 7.67 14.64
CA ASN A 187 7.18 6.25 14.87
C ASN A 187 6.04 5.67 14.02
N SER A 188 4.89 6.34 13.98
CA SER A 188 3.74 5.90 13.16
C SER A 188 4.07 5.92 11.67
N LEU A 189 4.77 6.95 11.19
CA LEU A 189 5.22 7.05 9.80
C LEU A 189 6.10 5.86 9.41
N LEU A 190 7.15 5.60 10.19
CA LEU A 190 8.08 4.52 9.87
C LEU A 190 7.43 3.14 9.98
N GLN A 191 6.67 2.87 11.06
CA GLN A 191 6.01 1.57 11.19
C GLN A 191 5.02 1.34 10.04
N THR A 192 4.19 2.33 9.72
CA THR A 192 3.21 2.23 8.62
C THR A 192 3.92 2.00 7.28
N SER A 193 4.93 2.81 6.98
CA SER A 193 5.66 2.71 5.72
C SER A 193 6.41 1.39 5.58
N LEU A 194 7.03 0.90 6.66
CA LEU A 194 7.75 -0.37 6.67
C LEU A 194 6.78 -1.56 6.55
N THR A 195 5.64 -1.53 7.23
CA THR A 195 4.60 -2.55 7.07
C THR A 195 4.12 -2.61 5.62
N MET A 196 3.77 -1.46 5.03
CA MET A 196 3.35 -1.40 3.63
C MET A 196 4.46 -1.87 2.68
N TYR A 197 5.72 -1.48 2.93
CA TYR A 197 6.87 -1.90 2.14
C TYR A 197 7.11 -3.42 2.19
N GLN A 198 6.80 -4.07 3.31
CA GLN A 198 6.84 -5.53 3.40
C GLN A 198 5.76 -6.23 2.58
N GLU A 199 4.67 -5.53 2.28
CA GLU A 199 3.57 -6.02 1.46
C GLU A 199 3.74 -5.70 -0.03
N LEU A 200 4.79 -4.94 -0.42
CA LEU A 200 5.22 -4.90 -1.81
C LEU A 200 5.54 -6.33 -2.23
N GLU A 201 4.68 -6.90 -3.07
CA GLU A 201 4.85 -8.24 -3.62
C GLU A 201 6.22 -8.33 -4.27
N PHE A 202 6.99 -9.34 -3.84
CA PHE A 202 7.88 -9.99 -4.78
C PHE A 202 6.99 -10.53 -5.90
N LEU A 203 7.22 -10.07 -7.12
CA LEU A 203 7.16 -10.96 -8.28
C LEU A 203 8.20 -12.07 -8.03
N GLU A 204 7.90 -12.99 -7.11
CA GLU A 204 8.53 -14.31 -7.15
C GLU A 204 8.11 -14.88 -8.49
N VAL A 205 9.10 -15.03 -9.38
CA VAL A 205 8.98 -15.91 -10.53
C VAL A 205 8.45 -17.22 -9.99
N SER A 206 7.20 -17.53 -10.32
CA SER A 206 6.67 -18.87 -10.14
C SER A 206 7.63 -19.83 -10.84
N LEU A 207 8.39 -20.62 -10.08
CA LEU A 207 9.24 -21.67 -10.63
C LEU A 207 8.42 -22.86 -11.18
N ASP A 208 7.09 -22.77 -11.22
CA ASP A 208 6.24 -23.80 -11.82
C ASP A 208 6.26 -23.82 -13.36
N ASP A 209 6.96 -22.87 -14.02
CA ASP A 209 7.18 -22.89 -15.47
C ASP A 209 8.32 -23.85 -15.92
N GLU A 210 8.88 -24.65 -15.01
CA GLU A 210 9.86 -25.70 -15.34
C GLU A 210 9.24 -27.04 -15.79
N LYS A 211 7.95 -27.08 -16.15
CA LYS A 211 7.30 -28.32 -16.65
C LYS A 211 7.18 -28.46 -18.16
N ASP A 212 7.53 -27.45 -18.96
CA ASP A 212 7.38 -27.52 -20.42
C ASP A 212 8.70 -27.64 -21.22
N LEU A 213 9.85 -27.84 -20.56
CA LEU A 213 11.14 -28.00 -21.25
C LEU A 213 11.68 -29.45 -21.32
N GLN A 214 10.94 -30.47 -20.85
CA GLN A 214 11.34 -31.88 -21.00
C GLN A 214 10.72 -32.60 -22.23
N LYS A 215 10.43 -31.87 -23.31
CA LYS A 215 9.95 -32.48 -24.58
C LYS A 215 10.84 -32.19 -25.78
N ILE A 216 12.13 -31.96 -25.56
CA ILE A 216 13.11 -31.92 -26.63
C ILE A 216 14.20 -32.96 -26.34
N GLU A 217 14.36 -33.86 -27.31
CA GLU A 217 15.40 -34.88 -27.45
C GLU A 217 15.31 -36.19 -26.63
N HIS A 218 14.72 -37.21 -27.27
CA HIS A 218 15.46 -38.45 -27.57
C HIS A 218 14.74 -39.25 -28.67
N LYS A 219 15.01 -38.89 -29.93
CA LYS A 219 14.93 -39.81 -31.08
C LYS A 219 16.19 -39.65 -31.91
N CYS A 220 17.24 -40.34 -31.52
CA CYS A 220 18.27 -40.79 -32.44
C CYS A 220 18.91 -42.08 -31.89
N CYS A 221 18.94 -43.07 -32.77
CA CYS A 221 19.79 -44.27 -32.74
C CYS A 221 19.42 -45.39 -31.76
N SER A 222 18.75 -46.40 -32.29
CA SER A 222 19.20 -47.78 -32.08
C SER A 222 19.12 -48.53 -33.41
N ILE A 223 20.29 -48.99 -33.82
CA ILE A 223 20.59 -49.84 -34.96
C ILE A 223 20.06 -51.24 -34.67
N MET A 224 19.31 -51.81 -35.61
CA MET A 224 19.54 -53.15 -36.15
C MET A 224 18.94 -53.26 -37.55
#